data_AF-A0A954JYT5-F1
#
_entry.id   AF-A0A954JYT5-F1
#
_cell.length_a   1.000
_cell.length_b   1.000
_cell.length_c   1.000
_cell.angle_alpha   90.00
_cell.angle_beta   90.00
_cell.angle_gamma   90.00
#
_symmetry.space_group_name_H-M   'P 1'
#
loop_
_entity.id
_entity.type
_entity.pdbx_description
1 polymer ?
#
loop_
_entity_poly.entity_id
_entity_poly.type
_entity_poly.pdbx_seq_one_letter_code
_entity_poly.pdbx_strand_id
1 'polypeptide(L)'
;MATHFSRLFWGLVLVILGFSINGFDLLADGVGYLIVAASCRGLAPLSTKFAIARTLCFVLGVLWLLGFAVHGDLAILYGLVTMAVNCAMIWQLLGGIGEFAISRQRQDLADRASNRRVAYVAIMVGTSLLAFTMQGSSNAGSLAIILVVAMLILIVMVLHLIHRVRVELAT
;
A
#
# COMPACT_ATOMS: atom_id res chain seq x y z
N MET A 1 -16.32 -13.24 -6.04
CA MET A 1 -15.58 -11.97 -6.16
C MET A 1 -15.56 -11.16 -4.86
N ALA A 2 -16.71 -10.95 -4.19
CA ALA A 2 -16.78 -10.20 -2.94
C ALA A 2 -15.83 -10.69 -1.82
N THR A 3 -15.60 -12.00 -1.74
CA THR A 3 -14.66 -12.62 -0.79
C THR A 3 -13.21 -12.23 -1.05
N HIS A 4 -12.78 -12.12 -2.30
CA HIS A 4 -11.43 -11.67 -2.66
C HIS A 4 -11.22 -10.19 -2.34
N PHE A 5 -12.21 -9.33 -2.61
CA PHE A 5 -12.15 -7.92 -2.20
C PHE A 5 -12.20 -7.73 -0.68
N SER A 6 -12.93 -8.58 0.04
CA SER A 6 -12.93 -8.55 1.51
C SER A 6 -11.58 -8.94 2.09
N ARG A 7 -10.94 -9.99 1.55
CA ARG A 7 -9.57 -10.37 1.94
C ARG A 7 -8.57 -9.28 1.58
N LEU A 8 -8.74 -8.65 0.41
CA LEU A 8 -7.91 -7.52 -0.01
C LEU A 8 -8.01 -6.35 0.98
N PHE A 9 -9.22 -5.99 1.39
CA PHE A 9 -9.47 -4.96 2.39
C PHE A 9 -8.75 -5.28 3.69
N TRP A 10 -8.97 -6.46 4.27
CA TRP A 10 -8.35 -6.85 5.54
C TRP A 10 -6.83 -6.98 5.45
N GLY A 11 -6.31 -7.50 4.33
CA GLY A 11 -4.87 -7.57 4.09
C GLY A 11 -4.24 -6.18 4.06
N LEU A 12 -4.88 -5.24 3.35
CA LEU A 12 -4.39 -3.85 3.27
C LEU A 12 -4.48 -3.14 4.62
N VAL A 13 -5.55 -3.37 5.40
CA VAL A 13 -5.69 -2.87 6.77
C VAL A 13 -4.52 -3.35 7.63
N LEU A 14 -4.15 -4.63 7.55
CA LEU A 14 -3.04 -5.18 8.33
C LEU A 14 -1.67 -4.61 7.92
N VAL A 15 -1.38 -4.53 6.61
CA VAL A 15 -0.13 -3.94 6.09
C VAL A 15 0.02 -2.47 6.49
N ILE A 16 -1.09 -1.75 6.58
CA ILE A 16 -1.05 -0.30 6.73
C ILE A 16 -1.16 0.14 8.19
N LEU A 17 -1.98 -0.54 9.00
CA LEU A 17 -2.08 -0.21 10.42
C LEU A 17 -0.82 -0.60 11.19
N GLY A 18 0.07 -1.41 10.60
CA GLY A 18 1.43 -1.67 11.10
C GLY A 18 1.42 -1.82 12.60
N PHE A 19 0.84 -2.93 13.10
CA PHE A 19 0.81 -3.18 14.53
C PHE A 19 2.23 -3.48 15.01
N SER A 20 2.98 -2.42 15.31
CA SER A 20 4.29 -2.49 15.95
C SER A 20 4.10 -2.50 17.46
N ILE A 21 4.61 -3.53 18.12
CA ILE A 21 4.70 -3.57 19.59
C ILE A 21 6.18 -3.39 19.92
N ASN A 22 6.55 -2.31 20.64
CA ASN A 22 7.95 -1.98 20.97
C ASN A 22 8.89 -1.84 19.75
N GLY A 23 8.41 -1.30 18.62
CA GLY A 23 9.22 -1.15 17.41
C GLY A 23 9.43 -2.45 16.61
N PHE A 24 8.77 -3.53 17.01
CA PHE A 24 8.72 -4.79 16.25
C PHE A 24 7.45 -4.85 15.39
N ASP A 25 7.60 -4.67 14.07
CA ASP A 25 6.57 -4.94 13.04
C ASP A 25 6.56 -6.43 12.63
N LEU A 26 6.45 -7.32 13.62
CA LEU A 26 6.85 -8.72 13.46
C LEU A 26 5.82 -9.61 12.73
N LEU A 27 4.55 -9.23 12.64
CA LEU A 27 3.51 -10.15 12.16
C LEU A 27 2.48 -9.51 11.22
N ALA A 28 2.09 -8.26 11.45
CA ALA A 28 1.03 -7.63 10.67
C ALA A 28 1.42 -7.42 9.19
N ASP A 29 2.66 -7.03 8.92
CA ASP A 29 3.10 -6.68 7.57
C ASP A 29 3.36 -7.90 6.70
N GLY A 30 4.14 -8.87 7.20
CA GLY A 30 4.41 -10.13 6.50
C GLY A 30 3.11 -10.91 6.20
N VAL A 31 2.23 -11.07 7.20
CA VAL A 31 0.93 -11.73 7.02
C VAL A 31 0.02 -10.91 6.13
N GLY A 32 0.04 -9.58 6.28
CA GLY A 32 -0.72 -8.65 5.47
C GLY A 32 -0.39 -8.78 3.97
N TYR A 33 0.90 -8.81 3.62
CA TYR A 33 1.33 -9.02 2.24
C TYR A 33 0.88 -10.38 1.67
N LEU A 34 0.91 -11.44 2.47
CA LEU A 34 0.42 -12.76 2.05
C LEU A 34 -1.10 -12.76 1.80
N ILE A 35 -1.88 -12.08 2.66
CA ILE A 35 -3.33 -11.94 2.49
C ILE A 35 -3.64 -11.12 1.22
N VAL A 36 -2.93 -10.02 1.00
CA VAL A 36 -3.05 -9.21 -0.23
C VAL A 36 -2.68 -10.06 -1.45
N ALA A 37 -1.57 -10.80 -1.42
CA ALA A 37 -1.16 -11.69 -2.51
C ALA A 37 -2.21 -12.78 -2.84
N ALA A 38 -2.79 -13.40 -1.82
CA ALA A 38 -3.85 -14.40 -1.97
C ALA A 38 -5.12 -13.78 -2.58
N SER A 39 -5.43 -12.53 -2.24
CA SER A 39 -6.57 -11.78 -2.79
C SER A 39 -6.32 -11.42 -4.25
N CYS A 40 -5.13 -10.91 -4.57
CA CYS A 40 -4.71 -10.59 -5.92
C CYS A 40 -4.69 -11.82 -6.83
N ARG A 41 -4.40 -13.03 -6.32
CA ARG A 41 -4.52 -14.27 -7.11
C ARG A 41 -5.94 -14.50 -7.62
N GLY A 42 -6.96 -14.25 -6.79
CA GLY A 42 -8.37 -14.38 -7.19
C GLY A 42 -8.86 -13.26 -8.10
N LEU A 43 -8.21 -12.09 -8.06
CA LEU A 43 -8.53 -10.92 -8.89
C LEU A 43 -7.70 -10.86 -10.18
N ALA A 44 -6.65 -11.66 -10.32
CA ALA A 44 -5.77 -11.71 -11.49
C ALA A 44 -6.50 -11.91 -12.84
N PRO A 45 -7.61 -12.69 -12.93
CA PRO A 45 -8.37 -12.79 -14.17
C PRO A 45 -9.03 -11.49 -14.62
N LEU A 46 -9.20 -10.52 -13.71
CA LEU A 46 -9.88 -9.24 -13.99
C LEU A 46 -8.95 -8.17 -14.53
N SER A 47 -7.68 -8.22 -14.14
CA SER A 47 -6.65 -7.28 -14.58
C SER A 47 -5.26 -7.88 -14.35
N THR A 48 -4.39 -7.73 -15.35
CA THR A 48 -2.97 -8.12 -15.26
C THR A 48 -2.24 -7.36 -14.14
N LYS A 49 -2.74 -6.19 -13.74
CA LYS A 49 -2.15 -5.40 -12.65
C LYS A 49 -2.26 -6.09 -11.30
N PHE A 50 -3.31 -6.88 -11.06
CA PHE A 50 -3.40 -7.68 -9.85
C PHE A 50 -2.35 -8.81 -9.83
N ALA A 51 -1.99 -9.38 -10.99
CA ALA A 51 -0.91 -10.35 -11.06
C ALA A 51 0.44 -9.73 -10.72
N ILE A 52 0.72 -8.51 -11.21
CA ILE A 52 1.94 -7.76 -10.87
C ILE A 52 1.94 -7.41 -9.37
N ALA A 53 0.82 -6.89 -8.84
CA ALA A 53 0.70 -6.56 -7.42
C ALA A 53 0.97 -7.78 -6.54
N ARG A 54 0.49 -8.97 -6.92
CA ARG A 54 0.78 -10.23 -6.23
C ARG A 54 2.29 -10.52 -6.17
N THR A 55 2.99 -10.40 -7.29
CA THR A 55 4.45 -10.61 -7.32
C THR A 55 5.16 -9.62 -6.42
N LEU A 56 4.75 -8.35 -6.44
CA LEU A 56 5.31 -7.30 -5.57
C LEU A 56 5.03 -7.58 -4.08
N CYS A 57 3.87 -8.13 -3.71
CA CYS A 57 3.61 -8.56 -2.33
C CYS A 57 4.58 -9.67 -1.88
N PHE A 58 4.91 -10.63 -2.75
CA PHE A 58 5.91 -11.65 -2.41
C PHE A 58 7.31 -11.04 -2.27
N VAL A 59 7.69 -10.12 -3.16
CA VAL A 59 8.95 -9.38 -3.05
C VAL A 59 9.00 -8.62 -1.72
N LEU A 60 7.92 -7.94 -1.33
CA LEU A 60 7.83 -7.25 -0.04
C LEU A 60 7.89 -8.21 1.14
N GLY A 61 7.26 -9.39 1.05
CA GLY A 61 7.39 -10.42 2.08
C GLY A 61 8.82 -10.94 2.24
N VAL A 62 9.56 -11.11 1.13
CA VAL A 62 10.98 -11.48 1.16
C VAL A 62 11.83 -10.33 1.70
N LEU A 63 11.61 -9.10 1.24
CA LEU A 63 12.31 -7.92 1.77
C LEU A 63 12.09 -7.82 3.28
N TRP A 64 10.85 -7.95 3.74
CA TRP A 64 10.51 -7.95 5.16
C TRP A 64 11.33 -8.98 5.97
N LEU A 65 11.53 -10.20 5.47
CA LEU A 65 12.41 -11.19 6.10
C LEU A 65 13.90 -10.76 6.09
N LEU A 66 14.36 -10.12 5.02
CA LEU A 66 15.72 -9.59 4.94
C LEU A 66 15.94 -8.39 5.87
N GLY A 67 14.89 -7.64 6.18
CA GLY A 67 14.93 -6.50 7.10
C GLY A 67 15.54 -6.83 8.46
N PHE A 68 15.38 -8.08 8.95
CA PHE A 68 16.00 -8.54 10.20
C PHE A 68 17.53 -8.63 10.16
N ALA A 69 18.12 -8.79 8.97
CA ALA A 69 19.57 -8.89 8.80
C ALA A 69 20.22 -7.55 8.46
N VAL A 70 19.45 -6.58 7.97
CA VAL A 70 19.97 -5.30 7.50
C VAL A 70 20.14 -4.33 8.66
N HIS A 71 21.39 -3.91 8.90
CA HIS A 71 21.76 -2.94 9.92
C HIS A 71 22.75 -1.91 9.36
N GLY A 72 22.90 -0.77 10.05
CA GLY A 72 23.84 0.28 9.68
C GLY A 72 23.45 1.04 8.40
N ASP A 73 24.45 1.47 7.63
CA ASP A 73 24.25 2.34 6.46
C ASP A 73 23.41 1.68 5.35
N LEU A 74 23.39 0.35 5.29
CA LEU A 74 22.55 -0.40 4.35
C LEU A 74 21.04 -0.26 4.65
N ALA A 75 20.67 0.13 5.87
CA ALA A 75 19.27 0.33 6.27
C ALA A 75 18.59 1.44 5.48
N ILE A 76 19.31 2.50 5.12
CA ILE A 76 18.75 3.61 4.32
C ILE A 76 18.41 3.13 2.91
N LEU A 77 19.35 2.44 2.26
CA LEU A 77 19.14 1.89 0.92
C LEU A 77 18.02 0.85 0.90
N TYR A 78 18.02 -0.05 1.88
CA TYR A 78 16.95 -1.05 2.06
C TYR A 78 15.58 -0.39 2.27
N GLY A 79 15.50 0.67 3.08
CA GLY A 79 14.28 1.44 3.28
C GLY A 79 13.77 2.05 1.98
N LEU A 80 14.66 2.62 1.17
CA LEU A 80 14.31 3.22 -0.12
C LEU A 80 13.81 2.18 -1.14
N VAL A 81 14.46 1.01 -1.22
CA VAL A 81 14.02 -0.10 -2.07
C VAL A 81 12.65 -0.60 -1.61
N THR A 82 12.47 -0.84 -0.31
CA THR A 82 11.19 -1.32 0.25
C THR A 82 10.07 -0.32 -0.03
N MET A 83 10.34 0.98 0.14
CA MET A 83 9.41 2.05 -0.17
C MET A 83 9.01 2.06 -1.65
N ALA A 84 9.98 1.93 -2.56
CA ALA A 84 9.73 1.91 -4.00
C ALA A 84 8.87 0.70 -4.41
N VAL A 85 9.16 -0.48 -3.87
CA VAL A 85 8.38 -1.70 -4.13
C VAL A 85 6.96 -1.57 -3.55
N ASN A 86 6.81 -0.97 -2.37
CA ASN A 86 5.50 -0.72 -1.76
C ASN A 86 4.66 0.27 -2.60
N CYS A 87 5.28 1.35 -3.08
CA CYS A 87 4.64 2.29 -4.01
C CYS A 87 4.19 1.59 -5.30
N ALA A 88 5.07 0.78 -5.89
CA ALA A 88 4.73 -0.01 -7.07
C ALA A 88 3.57 -0.97 -6.80
N MET A 89 3.54 -1.61 -5.62
CA MET A 89 2.46 -2.52 -5.23
C MET A 89 1.12 -1.78 -5.17
N ILE A 90 1.03 -0.69 -4.41
CA ILE A 90 -0.20 0.10 -4.27
C ILE A 90 -0.63 0.69 -5.61
N TRP A 91 0.32 1.14 -6.43
CA TRP A 91 0.04 1.65 -7.78
C TRP A 91 -0.64 0.60 -8.67
N GLN A 92 -0.11 -0.62 -8.70
CA GLN A 92 -0.70 -1.70 -9.50
C GLN A 92 -2.04 -2.17 -8.90
N LEU A 93 -2.16 -2.16 -7.58
CA LEU A 93 -3.38 -2.59 -6.88
C LEU A 93 -4.55 -1.63 -7.17
N LEU A 94 -4.33 -0.32 -7.02
CA LEU A 94 -5.31 0.71 -7.37
C LEU A 94 -5.55 0.77 -8.89
N GLY A 95 -4.52 0.52 -9.69
CA GLY A 95 -4.64 0.40 -11.15
C GLY A 95 -5.57 -0.75 -11.55
N GLY A 96 -5.41 -1.93 -10.95
CA GLY A 96 -6.29 -3.07 -11.19
C GLY A 96 -7.73 -2.82 -10.73
N ILE A 97 -7.92 -2.12 -9.61
CA ILE A 97 -9.25 -1.67 -9.17
C ILE A 97 -9.87 -0.71 -10.18
N GLY A 98 -9.08 0.22 -10.71
CA GLY A 98 -9.52 1.17 -11.74
C GLY A 98 -9.95 0.45 -13.02
N GLU A 99 -9.14 -0.48 -13.54
CA GLU A 99 -9.47 -1.27 -14.72
C GLU A 99 -10.73 -2.12 -14.51
N PHE A 100 -10.90 -2.71 -13.33
CA PHE A 100 -12.11 -3.45 -12.97
C PHE A 100 -13.35 -2.55 -12.88
N ALA A 101 -13.21 -1.32 -12.38
CA ALA A 101 -14.31 -0.35 -12.36
C ALA A 101 -14.70 0.12 -13.77
N ILE A 102 -13.72 0.30 -14.66
CA ILE A 102 -13.95 0.65 -16.08
C ILE A 102 -14.73 -0.47 -16.78
N SER A 103 -14.36 -1.73 -16.59
CA SER A 103 -15.06 -2.87 -17.22
C SER A 103 -16.50 -3.04 -16.74
N ARG A 104 -16.86 -2.41 -15.61
CA ARG A 104 -18.23 -2.35 -15.06
C ARG A 104 -18.94 -1.02 -15.32
N GLN A 105 -18.43 -0.18 -16.23
CA GLN A 105 -18.98 1.14 -16.58
C GLN A 105 -19.09 2.12 -15.40
N ARG A 106 -18.26 1.96 -14.36
CA ARG A 106 -18.21 2.86 -13.20
C ARG A 106 -16.98 3.76 -13.24
N GLN A 107 -16.99 4.71 -14.17
CA GLN A 107 -15.90 5.69 -14.34
C GLN A 107 -15.64 6.49 -13.05
N ASP A 108 -16.68 6.77 -12.26
CA ASP A 108 -16.55 7.48 -10.98
C ASP A 108 -15.62 6.77 -9.98
N LEU A 109 -15.60 5.45 -9.98
CA LEU A 109 -14.73 4.65 -9.12
C LEU A 109 -13.32 4.53 -9.70
N ALA A 110 -13.21 4.46 -11.03
CA ALA A 110 -11.93 4.41 -11.72
C ALA A 110 -11.12 5.71 -11.54
N ASP A 111 -11.76 6.87 -11.67
CA ASP A 111 -11.13 8.17 -11.47
C ASP A 111 -10.66 8.35 -10.03
N ARG A 112 -11.47 7.91 -9.06
CA ARG A 112 -11.08 7.88 -7.65
C ARG A 112 -9.87 6.97 -7.42
N ALA A 113 -9.81 5.81 -8.06
CA ALA A 113 -8.65 4.93 -7.98
C ALA A 113 -7.38 5.60 -8.56
N SER A 114 -7.52 6.29 -9.71
CA SER A 114 -6.42 7.01 -10.37
C SER A 114 -5.91 8.18 -9.53
N ASN A 115 -6.80 9.00 -8.97
CA ASN A 115 -6.40 10.11 -8.11
C ASN A 115 -5.70 9.63 -6.83
N ARG A 116 -6.18 8.53 -6.24
CA ARG A 116 -5.61 7.96 -5.00
C ARG A 116 -4.25 7.33 -5.22
N ARG A 117 -3.99 6.68 -6.37
CA ARG A 117 -2.64 6.15 -6.66
C ARG A 117 -1.60 7.26 -6.83
N VAL A 118 -1.98 8.37 -7.46
CA VAL A 118 -1.08 9.53 -7.63
C VAL A 118 -0.84 10.20 -6.29
N ALA A 119 -1.90 10.42 -5.50
CA ALA A 119 -1.78 10.98 -4.15
C ALA A 119 -0.87 10.13 -3.25
N TYR A 120 -0.97 8.79 -3.33
CA TYR A 120 -0.09 7.89 -2.57
C TYR A 120 1.38 8.09 -2.93
N VAL A 121 1.72 8.04 -4.22
CA VAL A 121 3.11 8.22 -4.65
C VAL A 121 3.61 9.62 -4.31
N ALA A 122 2.78 10.66 -4.49
CA ALA A 122 3.15 12.04 -4.17
C ALA A 122 3.45 12.22 -2.68
N ILE A 123 2.62 11.66 -1.79
CA ILE A 123 2.87 11.68 -0.34
C ILE A 123 4.15 10.90 -0.02
N MET A 124 4.33 9.69 -0.55
CA MET A 124 5.53 8.89 -0.26
C MET A 124 6.81 9.61 -0.69
N VAL A 125 6.87 10.14 -1.92
CA VAL A 125 8.02 10.92 -2.39
C VAL A 125 8.22 12.18 -1.53
N GLY A 126 7.15 12.90 -1.20
CA GLY A 126 7.20 14.07 -0.33
C GLY A 126 7.77 13.74 1.06
N THR A 127 7.36 12.61 1.65
CA THR A 127 7.88 12.16 2.94
C THR A 127 9.37 11.81 2.88
N SER A 128 9.85 11.16 1.81
CA SER A 128 11.28 10.84 1.67
C SER A 128 12.14 12.08 1.51
N LEU A 129 11.70 13.04 0.69
CA LEU A 129 12.40 14.31 0.50
C LEU A 129 12.44 15.12 1.81
N LEU A 130 11.34 15.14 2.56
CA LEU A 130 11.31 15.79 3.87
C LEU A 130 12.22 15.09 4.88
N ALA A 131 12.19 13.75 4.95
CA ALA A 131 13.07 12.99 5.82
C ALA A 131 14.56 13.26 5.53
N PHE A 132 14.92 13.40 4.24
CA PHE A 132 16.29 13.72 3.84
C PHE A 132 16.68 15.16 4.17
N THR A 133 15.82 16.14 3.90
CA THR A 133 16.13 17.56 4.13
C THR A 133 16.11 17.96 5.61
N MET A 134 15.36 17.24 6.44
CA MET A 134 15.19 17.56 7.87
C MET A 134 16.09 16.74 8.80
N GLN A 135 17.04 15.97 8.26
CA GLN A 135 17.96 15.17 9.06
C GLN A 135 18.79 16.10 9.99
N GLY A 136 18.54 16.02 11.30
CA GLY A 136 19.18 16.86 12.32
C GLY A 136 18.48 18.17 12.68
N SER A 137 17.28 18.45 12.14
CA SER A 137 16.49 19.65 12.45
C SER A 137 15.54 19.46 13.65
N SER A 138 15.49 20.43 14.57
CA SER A 138 14.54 20.43 15.71
C SER A 138 13.07 20.58 15.30
N ASN A 139 12.79 21.11 14.10
CA ASN A 139 11.43 21.33 13.61
C ASN A 139 10.85 20.12 12.86
N ALA A 140 11.59 19.01 12.76
CA ALA A 140 11.16 17.81 12.03
C ALA A 140 9.87 17.19 12.59
N GLY A 141 9.63 17.34 13.90
CA GLY A 141 8.48 16.72 14.57
C GLY A 141 7.11 17.22 14.09
N SER A 142 6.93 18.54 13.89
CA SER A 142 5.63 19.10 13.52
C SER A 142 5.22 18.75 12.08
N LEU A 143 6.17 18.78 11.14
CA LEU A 143 5.94 18.37 9.75
C LEU A 143 5.70 16.87 9.63
N ALA A 144 6.40 16.05 10.42
CA ALA A 144 6.15 14.61 10.48
C ALA A 144 4.69 14.29 10.91
N ILE A 145 4.15 15.01 11.90
CA ILE A 145 2.74 14.83 12.32
C ILE A 145 1.77 15.12 11.17
N ILE A 146 1.96 16.23 10.46
CA ILE A 146 1.10 16.60 9.32
C ILE A 146 1.12 15.51 8.23
N LEU A 147 2.31 14.97 7.93
CA LEU A 147 2.46 13.89 6.95
C LEU A 147 1.80 12.58 7.40
N VAL A 148 1.95 12.20 8.67
CA VAL A 148 1.29 11.02 9.23
C VAL A 148 -0.23 11.15 9.13
N VAL A 149 -0.78 12.32 9.47
CA VAL A 149 -2.23 12.59 9.34
C VAL A 149 -2.67 12.52 7.87
N ALA A 150 -1.92 13.13 6.95
CA ALA A 150 -2.22 13.09 5.52
C ALA A 150 -2.22 11.65 4.98
N MET A 151 -1.24 10.84 5.42
CA MET A 151 -1.15 9.43 5.07
C MET A 151 -2.34 8.64 5.62
N LEU A 152 -2.72 8.85 6.88
CA LEU A 152 -3.89 8.21 7.49
C LEU A 152 -5.18 8.52 6.73
N ILE A 153 -5.39 9.78 6.34
CA ILE A 153 -6.55 10.19 5.52
C ILE A 153 -6.54 9.43 4.19
N LEU A 154 -5.40 9.38 3.51
CA LEU A 154 -5.28 8.69 2.22
C LEU A 154 -5.59 7.19 2.35
N ILE A 155 -5.10 6.56 3.42
CA ILE A 155 -5.35 5.15 3.73
C ILE A 155 -6.86 4.91 3.88
N VAL A 156 -7.54 5.73 4.70
CA VAL A 156 -8.99 5.62 4.89
C VAL A 156 -9.72 5.80 3.56
N MET A 157 -9.28 6.74 2.72
CA MET A 157 -9.85 6.92 1.38
C MET A 157 -9.66 5.69 0.47
N VAL A 158 -8.48 5.04 0.51
CA VAL A 158 -8.19 3.81 -0.25
C VAL A 158 -9.05 2.65 0.26
N LEU A 159 -9.12 2.45 1.58
CA LEU A 159 -9.95 1.42 2.19
C LEU A 159 -11.44 1.62 1.86
N HIS A 160 -11.91 2.87 1.91
CA HIS A 160 -13.27 3.21 1.50
C HIS A 160 -13.51 2.92 0.00
N LEU A 161 -12.50 3.09 -0.87
CA LEU A 161 -12.61 2.69 -2.28
C LEU A 161 -12.90 1.19 -2.41
N ILE A 162 -12.07 0.39 -1.74
CA ILE A 162 -12.11 -1.07 -1.83
C ILE A 162 -13.44 -1.58 -1.29
N HIS A 163 -13.90 -1.01 -0.17
CA HIS A 163 -15.22 -1.30 0.38
C HIS A 163 -16.35 -0.97 -0.62
N ARG A 164 -16.31 0.22 -1.24
CA ARG A 164 -17.33 0.63 -2.21
C ARG A 164 -17.34 -0.27 -3.45
N VAL A 165 -16.17 -0.60 -3.99
CA VAL A 165 -16.02 -1.53 -5.13
C VAL A 165 -16.54 -2.93 -4.76
N ARG A 166 -16.27 -3.40 -3.54
CA ARG A 166 -16.83 -4.68 -3.05
C ARG A 166 -18.36 -4.67 -3.04
N VAL A 167 -18.97 -3.62 -2.47
CA VAL A 167 -20.43 -3.55 -2.31
C VAL A 167 -21.14 -3.33 -3.64
N GLU A 168 -20.59 -2.48 -4.51
CA GLU A 168 -21.30 -2.06 -5.72
C GLU A 168 -20.99 -2.89 -6.97
N LEU A 169 -19.84 -3.58 -7.02
CA LEU A 169 -19.37 -4.27 -8.22
C LEU A 169 -19.12 -5.78 -8.05
N ALA A 170 -19.04 -6.27 -6.81
CA ALA A 170 -18.66 -7.66 -6.54
C ALA A 170 -19.83 -8.56 -6.09
N THR A 171 -21.07 -8.07 -6.22
CA THR A 171 -22.33 -8.82 -6.13
C THR A 171 -22.54 -9.73 -7.32
#